data_AF-A0ABD3SU70-F1
#
_entry.id   AF-A0ABD3SU70-F1
#
_cell.length_a   1.000
_cell.length_b   1.000
_cell.length_c   1.000
_cell.angle_alpha   90.00
_cell.angle_beta   90.00
_cell.angle_gamma   90.00
#
_symmetry.space_group_name_H-M   'P 1'
#
loop_
_entity.id
_entity.type
_entity.pdbx_description
1 polymer ?
#
loop_
_entity_poly.entity_id
_entity_poly.type
_entity_poly.pdbx_seq_one_letter_code
_entity_poly.pdbx_strand_id
1 'polypeptide(L)'
;MIPVGGITCCLSAAALYLLGRSSGRDAEVLKSVTRVNQLKDLAQLLDAVSKVLPLVVTVSGRVCSDTPINCEYSGLRGVIVEQTAEQHFLKHNDAGSWIQDSALMLSMCKEVPWYLDDGTGRVHVVGARGASGLVLTVGSEVFEESGRSLVRGTLDYLQGLKMLGVKRIERVLPTGTPLTVVGEAVKDDIGSIRIQRPHKGPFYVTDKTIDQLIANLGIWSRWYKYASVGFTVFGVYLLAKNAFQYIMERRRHWEMRKRVLAAAAKKAGQEEEGVNGRAENGSDSNKKERMMPDLCVICLEQEYNSVFVPCGHMCCCVACSSHLTNCPLCRRRIDQVVKTFRH
;
A
#
# COMPACT_ATOMS: atom_id res chain seq x y z
N MET A 1 8.89 13.42 14.77
CA MET A 1 8.22 12.21 14.24
C MET A 1 8.22 12.28 12.72
N ILE A 2 8.59 11.20 12.03
CA ILE A 2 8.62 11.16 10.56
C ILE A 2 7.17 11.26 10.05
N PRO A 3 6.86 12.08 9.02
CA PRO A 3 5.51 12.21 8.47
C PRO A 3 5.16 10.99 7.62
N VAL A 4 4.96 9.83 8.25
CA VAL A 4 4.71 8.54 7.58
C VAL A 4 3.56 8.64 6.58
N GLY A 5 2.46 9.33 6.94
CA GLY A 5 1.31 9.51 6.06
C GLY A 5 1.59 10.31 4.77
N GLY A 6 2.44 11.34 4.84
CA GLY A 6 2.80 12.11 3.64
C GLY A 6 3.69 11.29 2.70
N ILE A 7 4.62 10.53 3.26
CA ILE A 7 5.53 9.65 2.50
C ILE A 7 4.74 8.52 1.81
N THR A 8 3.83 7.86 2.53
CA THR A 8 3.01 6.78 1.95
C THR A 8 2.13 7.29 0.82
N CYS A 9 1.51 8.46 0.96
CA CYS A 9 0.73 9.06 -0.15
C CYS A 9 1.59 9.34 -1.39
N CYS A 10 2.81 9.86 -1.22
CA CYS A 10 3.72 10.10 -2.34
C CYS A 10 4.21 8.80 -3.00
N LEU A 11 4.47 7.74 -2.22
CA LEU A 11 4.83 6.43 -2.76
C LEU A 11 3.68 5.79 -3.53
N SER A 12 2.47 5.86 -3.00
CA SER A 12 1.25 5.42 -3.70
C SER A 12 1.02 6.20 -4.99
N ALA A 13 1.28 7.52 -4.98
CA ALA A 13 1.21 8.35 -6.18
C ALA A 13 2.20 7.90 -7.25
N ALA A 14 3.43 7.57 -6.86
CA ALA A 14 4.46 7.07 -7.78
C ALA A 14 4.07 5.70 -8.37
N ALA A 15 3.56 4.79 -7.53
CA ALA A 15 3.08 3.49 -7.99
C ALA A 15 1.93 3.62 -9.00
N LEU A 16 0.94 4.47 -8.71
CA LEU A 16 -0.17 4.76 -9.62
C LEU A 16 0.29 5.41 -10.93
N TYR A 17 1.29 6.30 -10.87
CA TYR A 17 1.88 6.89 -12.08
C TYR A 17 2.52 5.83 -12.97
N LEU A 18 3.29 4.91 -12.38
CA LEU A 18 3.95 3.83 -13.11
C LEU A 18 2.93 2.90 -13.77
N LEU A 19 1.86 2.52 -13.05
CA LEU A 19 0.76 1.71 -13.59
C LEU A 19 0.02 2.44 -14.72
N GLY A 20 -0.31 3.72 -14.52
CA GLY A 20 -0.95 4.53 -15.56
C GLY A 20 -0.10 4.67 -16.82
N ARG A 21 1.23 4.77 -16.65
CA ARG A 21 2.20 4.83 -17.74
C ARG A 21 2.34 3.50 -18.48
N SER A 22 2.35 2.36 -17.78
CA SER A 22 2.39 1.05 -18.43
C SER A 22 1.12 0.78 -19.22
N SER A 23 -0.06 0.98 -18.62
CA SER A 23 -1.34 0.81 -19.33
C SER A 23 -1.48 1.76 -20.53
N GLY A 24 -0.98 2.99 -20.41
CA GLY A 24 -0.95 3.94 -21.54
C GLY A 24 -0.01 3.49 -22.66
N ARG A 25 1.17 2.98 -22.31
CA ARG A 25 2.12 2.42 -23.29
C ARG A 25 1.54 1.22 -24.01
N ASP A 26 0.92 0.30 -23.29
CA ASP A 26 0.29 -0.88 -23.88
C ASP A 26 -0.82 -0.49 -24.85
N ALA A 27 -1.67 0.50 -24.49
CA ALA A 27 -2.69 1.02 -25.37
C ALA A 27 -2.12 1.62 -26.67
N GLU A 28 -1.02 2.38 -26.60
CA GLU A 28 -0.34 2.93 -27.79
C GLU A 28 0.30 1.84 -28.65
N VAL A 29 0.94 0.83 -28.03
CA VAL A 29 1.48 -0.32 -28.76
C VAL A 29 0.35 -1.05 -29.49
N LEU A 30 -0.77 -1.33 -28.82
CA LEU A 30 -1.94 -2.00 -29.41
C LEU A 30 -2.56 -1.22 -30.58
N LYS A 31 -2.49 0.12 -30.58
CA LYS A 31 -2.93 0.93 -31.74
C LYS A 31 -2.04 0.74 -32.96
N SER A 32 -0.73 0.51 -32.75
CA SER A 32 0.25 0.33 -33.82
C SER A 32 0.35 -1.10 -34.35
N VAL A 33 -0.24 -2.08 -33.65
CA VAL A 33 -0.21 -3.49 -34.03
C VAL A 33 -1.00 -3.72 -35.32
N THR A 34 -0.44 -4.54 -36.22
CA THR A 34 -1.07 -4.91 -37.48
C THR A 34 -2.36 -5.70 -37.24
N ARG A 35 -3.47 -5.19 -37.76
CA ARG A 35 -4.79 -5.83 -37.66
C ARG A 35 -5.00 -6.78 -38.84
N VAL A 36 -5.22 -8.05 -38.54
CA VAL A 36 -5.49 -9.08 -39.55
C VAL A 36 -6.97 -9.42 -39.49
N ASN A 37 -7.69 -9.04 -40.56
CA ASN A 37 -9.14 -9.25 -40.66
C ASN A 37 -9.50 -10.67 -41.12
N GLN A 38 -8.64 -11.29 -41.94
CA GLN A 38 -8.82 -12.66 -42.44
C GLN A 38 -7.53 -13.44 -42.19
N LEU A 39 -7.62 -14.59 -41.52
CA LEU A 39 -6.46 -15.40 -41.13
C LEU A 39 -5.66 -15.91 -42.34
N LYS A 40 -6.29 -16.09 -43.51
CA LYS A 40 -5.58 -16.45 -44.75
C LYS A 40 -4.51 -15.41 -45.18
N ASP A 41 -4.74 -14.13 -44.88
CA ASP A 41 -3.85 -13.04 -45.29
C ASP A 41 -2.58 -13.00 -44.40
N LEU A 42 -2.65 -13.61 -43.21
CA LEU A 42 -1.53 -13.68 -42.29
C LEU A 42 -0.31 -14.41 -42.88
N ALA A 43 -0.55 -15.45 -43.69
CA ALA A 43 0.51 -16.17 -44.37
C ALA A 43 1.28 -15.25 -45.32
N GLN A 44 0.56 -14.46 -46.12
CA GLN A 44 1.13 -13.53 -47.10
C GLN A 44 1.89 -12.39 -46.40
N LEU A 45 1.35 -11.89 -45.28
CA LEU A 45 2.00 -10.86 -44.47
C LEU A 45 3.32 -11.36 -43.87
N LEU A 46 3.34 -12.59 -43.34
CA LEU A 46 4.57 -13.18 -42.78
C LEU A 46 5.64 -13.41 -43.85
N ASP A 47 5.24 -13.86 -45.04
CA ASP A 47 6.17 -14.07 -46.15
C ASP A 47 6.76 -12.74 -46.67
N ALA A 48 5.94 -11.68 -46.74
CA ALA A 48 6.36 -10.33 -47.15
C ALA A 48 7.31 -9.64 -46.16
N VAL A 49 7.17 -9.94 -44.86
CA VAL A 49 7.96 -9.32 -43.78
C VAL A 49 9.24 -10.12 -43.45
N SER A 50 9.52 -11.22 -44.18
CA SER A 50 10.56 -12.18 -43.79
C SER A 50 12.00 -11.61 -43.68
N LYS A 51 12.48 -11.57 -42.42
CA LYS A 51 13.81 -11.95 -41.86
C LYS A 51 14.38 -10.98 -40.80
N VAL A 52 13.83 -9.79 -40.60
CA VAL A 52 14.53 -8.76 -39.79
C VAL A 52 13.88 -8.46 -38.43
N LEU A 53 12.56 -8.59 -38.26
CA LEU A 53 11.89 -8.24 -36.99
C LEU A 53 10.69 -9.15 -36.64
N PRO A 54 10.45 -9.40 -35.34
CA PRO A 54 9.26 -10.12 -34.87
C PRO A 54 7.99 -9.33 -35.20
N LEU A 55 7.05 -9.97 -35.91
CA LEU A 55 5.79 -9.35 -36.32
C LEU A 55 4.72 -9.58 -35.25
N VAL A 56 4.35 -8.52 -34.53
CA VAL A 56 3.22 -8.55 -33.59
C VAL A 56 1.93 -8.24 -34.35
N VAL A 57 0.95 -9.13 -34.26
CA VAL A 57 -0.35 -9.02 -34.94
C VAL A 57 -1.49 -9.13 -33.95
N THR A 58 -2.65 -8.61 -34.34
CA THR A 58 -3.93 -8.95 -33.72
C THR A 58 -4.73 -9.81 -34.68
N VAL A 59 -5.21 -10.94 -34.19
CA VAL A 59 -6.11 -11.85 -34.91
C VAL A 59 -7.36 -12.10 -34.08
N SER A 60 -8.45 -12.43 -34.75
CA SER A 60 -9.69 -12.84 -34.11
C SER A 60 -10.20 -14.12 -34.76
N GLY A 61 -10.83 -14.98 -33.96
CA GLY A 61 -11.41 -16.22 -34.45
C GLY A 61 -12.14 -16.98 -33.35
N ARG A 62 -12.65 -18.16 -33.69
CA ARG A 62 -13.27 -19.09 -32.74
C ARG A 62 -12.24 -20.10 -32.26
N VAL A 63 -12.29 -20.40 -30.97
CA VAL A 63 -11.45 -21.44 -30.36
C VAL A 63 -11.80 -22.82 -30.90
N CYS A 64 -10.83 -23.48 -31.51
CA CYS A 64 -10.97 -24.83 -32.07
C CYS A 64 -9.81 -25.71 -31.60
N SER A 65 -10.03 -27.02 -31.58
CA SER A 65 -9.00 -28.02 -31.29
C SER A 65 -9.40 -29.33 -31.94
N ASP A 66 -8.41 -30.08 -32.43
CA ASP A 66 -8.60 -31.43 -32.95
C ASP A 66 -8.85 -32.45 -31.82
N THR A 67 -8.43 -32.14 -30.60
CA THR A 67 -8.50 -33.03 -29.42
C THR A 67 -9.03 -32.29 -28.18
N PRO A 68 -10.25 -31.75 -28.22
CA PRO A 68 -10.80 -30.98 -27.11
C PRO A 68 -10.97 -31.85 -25.85
N ILE A 69 -10.77 -31.24 -24.68
CA ILE A 69 -10.99 -31.89 -23.39
C ILE A 69 -12.50 -31.92 -23.13
N ASN A 70 -13.04 -33.11 -22.88
CA ASN A 70 -14.41 -33.28 -22.40
C ASN A 70 -14.43 -33.08 -20.89
N CYS A 71 -15.17 -32.08 -20.42
CA CYS A 71 -15.28 -31.76 -19.00
C CYS A 71 -16.37 -32.62 -18.36
N GLU A 72 -16.00 -33.42 -17.36
CA GLU A 72 -16.91 -34.40 -16.74
C GLU A 72 -18.05 -33.73 -15.96
N TYR A 73 -17.77 -32.59 -15.31
CA TYR A 73 -18.73 -31.95 -14.41
C TYR A 73 -19.66 -30.96 -15.11
N SER A 74 -19.16 -30.25 -16.12
CA SER A 74 -19.94 -29.25 -16.88
C SER A 74 -20.52 -29.79 -18.19
N GLY A 75 -20.04 -30.93 -18.69
CA GLY A 75 -20.37 -31.45 -20.02
C GLY A 75 -19.84 -30.60 -21.17
N LEU A 76 -19.06 -29.56 -20.89
CA LEU A 76 -18.48 -28.68 -21.90
C LEU A 76 -17.27 -29.32 -22.58
N ARG A 77 -17.01 -28.92 -23.82
CA ARG A 77 -15.76 -29.21 -24.53
C ARG A 77 -14.89 -27.98 -24.52
N GLY A 78 -13.66 -28.11 -24.03
CA GLY A 78 -12.76 -26.97 -23.87
C GLY A 78 -11.32 -27.30 -24.21
N VAL A 79 -10.54 -26.24 -24.45
CA VAL A 79 -9.12 -26.36 -24.80
C VAL A 79 -8.19 -26.11 -23.62
N ILE A 80 -8.67 -25.35 -22.64
CA ILE A 80 -8.03 -25.14 -21.34
C ILE A 80 -9.06 -25.47 -20.28
N VAL A 81 -8.70 -26.33 -19.32
CA VAL A 81 -9.53 -26.68 -18.17
C VAL A 81 -8.71 -26.49 -16.91
N GLU A 82 -9.20 -25.65 -16.01
CA GLU A 82 -8.66 -25.42 -14.68
C GLU A 82 -9.66 -25.96 -13.66
N GLN A 83 -9.22 -26.90 -12.82
CA GLN A 83 -10.03 -27.45 -11.74
C GLN A 83 -9.39 -27.09 -10.41
N THR A 84 -10.16 -26.40 -9.56
CA THR A 84 -9.73 -26.01 -8.22
C THR A 84 -10.62 -26.65 -7.17
N ALA A 85 -10.02 -27.16 -6.10
CA ALA A 85 -10.72 -27.66 -4.92
C ALA A 85 -10.32 -26.82 -3.71
N GLU A 86 -11.28 -26.12 -3.13
CA GLU A 86 -11.12 -25.28 -1.94
C GLU A 86 -11.83 -25.93 -0.76
N GLN A 87 -11.09 -26.23 0.29
CA GLN A 87 -11.64 -26.79 1.51
C GLN A 87 -12.11 -25.66 2.41
N HIS A 88 -13.41 -25.62 2.70
CA HIS A 88 -14.01 -24.63 3.61
C HIS A 88 -14.12 -25.20 5.01
N PHE A 89 -13.73 -24.38 5.99
CA PHE A 89 -13.77 -24.73 7.40
C PHE A 89 -14.06 -23.50 8.26
N LEU A 90 -14.51 -23.72 9.49
CA LEU A 90 -14.54 -22.70 10.53
C LEU A 90 -13.31 -22.86 11.42
N LYS A 91 -12.72 -21.74 11.84
CA LYS A 91 -11.66 -21.68 12.85
C LYS A 91 -12.01 -20.64 13.90
N HIS A 92 -11.44 -20.72 15.09
CA HIS A 92 -11.55 -19.64 16.06
C HIS A 92 -10.64 -18.46 15.69
N ASN A 93 -11.13 -17.25 15.86
CA ASN A 93 -10.28 -16.06 15.93
C ASN A 93 -9.70 -15.90 17.35
N ASP A 94 -8.77 -14.96 17.53
CA ASP A 94 -8.12 -14.70 18.84
C ASP A 94 -9.11 -14.33 19.95
N ALA A 95 -10.32 -13.89 19.59
CA ALA A 95 -11.41 -13.58 20.50
C ALA A 95 -12.34 -14.77 20.81
N GLY A 96 -12.03 -15.97 20.31
CA GLY A 96 -12.82 -17.18 20.53
C GLY A 96 -14.10 -17.30 19.69
N SER A 97 -14.34 -16.39 18.73
CA SER A 97 -15.46 -16.48 17.79
C SER A 97 -15.12 -17.35 16.58
N TRP A 98 -16.11 -18.09 16.07
CA TRP A 98 -15.97 -18.85 14.83
C TRP A 98 -15.93 -17.92 13.62
N ILE A 99 -14.89 -18.07 12.80
CA ILE A 99 -14.75 -17.41 11.50
C ILE A 99 -14.64 -18.46 10.40
N GLN A 100 -15.29 -18.19 9.27
CA GLN A 100 -15.18 -19.04 8.08
C GLN A 100 -13.89 -18.71 7.33
N ASP A 101 -13.17 -19.75 6.96
CA ASP A 101 -11.93 -19.69 6.18
C ASP A 101 -11.93 -20.79 5.12
N SER A 102 -10.99 -20.70 4.18
CA SER A 102 -10.84 -21.68 3.11
C SER A 102 -9.38 -21.89 2.74
N ALA A 103 -9.00 -23.14 2.48
CA ALA A 103 -7.67 -23.50 2.00
C ALA A 103 -7.76 -24.16 0.63
N LEU A 104 -6.95 -23.69 -0.33
CA LEU A 104 -6.81 -24.34 -1.64
C LEU A 104 -6.11 -25.69 -1.47
N MET A 105 -6.81 -26.78 -1.75
CA MET A 105 -6.28 -28.14 -1.66
C MET A 105 -5.61 -28.59 -2.94
N LEU A 106 -6.22 -28.25 -4.07
CA LEU A 106 -5.79 -28.69 -5.38
C LEU A 106 -6.08 -27.61 -6.40
N SER A 107 -5.11 -27.35 -7.27
CA SER A 107 -5.30 -26.59 -8.50
C SER A 107 -4.60 -27.36 -9.61
N MET A 108 -5.37 -27.87 -10.56
CA MET A 108 -4.85 -28.53 -11.74
C MET A 108 -5.28 -27.77 -12.99
N CYS A 109 -4.38 -27.68 -13.97
CA CYS A 109 -4.69 -27.09 -15.25
C CYS A 109 -4.23 -28.02 -16.37
N LYS A 110 -5.13 -28.30 -17.30
CA LYS A 110 -4.89 -29.08 -18.50
C LYS A 110 -5.12 -28.19 -19.70
N GLU A 111 -4.18 -28.21 -20.65
CA GLU A 111 -4.26 -27.48 -21.91
C GLU A 111 -3.90 -28.45 -23.04
N VAL A 112 -4.74 -28.52 -24.07
CA VAL A 112 -4.50 -29.29 -25.29
C VAL A 112 -4.13 -28.34 -26.43
N PRO A 113 -3.44 -28.78 -27.48
CA PRO A 113 -3.19 -27.92 -28.64
C PRO A 113 -4.49 -27.36 -29.22
N TRP A 114 -4.52 -26.06 -29.46
CA TRP A 114 -5.68 -25.35 -29.97
C TRP A 114 -5.30 -24.20 -30.89
N TYR A 115 -6.26 -23.78 -31.70
CA TYR A 115 -6.09 -22.75 -32.71
C TYR A 115 -7.33 -21.87 -32.80
N LEU A 116 -7.17 -20.70 -33.42
CA LEU A 116 -8.26 -19.85 -33.84
C LEU A 116 -8.62 -20.14 -35.29
N ASP A 117 -9.92 -20.19 -35.55
CA ASP A 117 -10.50 -20.39 -36.87
C ASP A 117 -11.53 -19.29 -37.15
N ASP A 118 -11.38 -18.59 -38.27
CA ASP A 118 -12.30 -17.55 -38.75
C ASP A 118 -13.10 -17.99 -40.00
N GLY A 119 -12.95 -19.25 -40.42
CA GLY A 119 -13.49 -19.82 -41.64
C GLY A 119 -12.61 -19.62 -42.88
N THR A 120 -11.58 -18.77 -42.81
CA THR A 120 -10.63 -18.52 -43.91
C THR A 120 -9.28 -19.19 -43.70
N GLY A 121 -8.89 -19.42 -42.45
CA GLY A 121 -7.65 -20.10 -42.10
C GLY A 121 -7.61 -20.51 -40.64
N ARG A 122 -6.51 -21.15 -40.23
CA ARG A 122 -6.27 -21.55 -38.84
C ARG A 122 -4.94 -21.03 -38.34
N VAL A 123 -4.91 -20.60 -37.08
CA VAL A 123 -3.68 -20.11 -36.43
C VAL A 123 -3.58 -20.67 -35.02
N HIS A 124 -2.49 -21.38 -34.73
CA HIS A 124 -2.28 -21.96 -33.41
C HIS A 124 -1.95 -20.89 -32.39
N VAL A 125 -2.41 -21.04 -31.15
CA VAL A 125 -2.10 -20.12 -30.05
C VAL A 125 -1.28 -20.86 -29.02
N VAL A 126 -0.12 -20.33 -28.67
CA VAL A 126 0.83 -20.94 -27.73
C VAL A 126 1.05 -20.04 -26.53
N GLY A 127 0.97 -20.62 -25.33
CA GLY A 127 1.26 -19.93 -24.09
C GLY A 127 0.16 -19.00 -23.60
N ALA A 128 -1.08 -19.18 -24.08
CA ALA A 128 -2.23 -18.33 -23.76
C ALA A 128 -2.49 -18.16 -22.27
N ARG A 129 -2.15 -19.16 -21.44
CA ARG A 129 -2.24 -19.08 -19.98
C ARG A 129 -1.44 -17.92 -19.37
N GLY A 130 -0.35 -17.53 -20.02
CA GLY A 130 0.46 -16.38 -19.63
C GLY A 130 -0.02 -15.05 -20.25
N ALA A 131 -1.06 -15.07 -21.08
CA ALA A 131 -1.59 -13.86 -21.68
C ALA A 131 -2.38 -13.04 -20.67
N SER A 132 -2.29 -11.72 -20.82
CA SER A 132 -3.17 -10.81 -20.08
C SER A 132 -4.58 -10.88 -20.66
N GLY A 133 -5.59 -10.83 -19.80
CA GLY A 133 -6.99 -10.80 -20.21
C GLY A 133 -7.63 -12.16 -20.51
N LEU A 134 -6.88 -13.27 -20.39
CA LEU A 134 -7.47 -14.61 -20.55
C LEU A 134 -8.40 -14.87 -19.36
N VAL A 135 -9.69 -15.01 -19.65
CA VAL A 135 -10.71 -15.36 -18.65
C VAL A 135 -11.29 -16.71 -19.04
N LEU A 136 -11.27 -17.65 -18.09
CA LEU A 136 -11.92 -18.95 -18.24
C LEU A 136 -13.36 -18.85 -17.71
N THR A 137 -14.30 -19.41 -18.45
CA THR A 137 -15.71 -19.49 -18.04
C THR A 137 -15.87 -20.52 -16.94
N VAL A 138 -16.65 -20.22 -15.90
CA VAL A 138 -17.00 -21.21 -14.87
C VAL A 138 -17.96 -22.22 -15.50
N GLY A 139 -17.49 -23.44 -15.73
CA GLY A 139 -18.28 -24.53 -16.30
C GLY A 139 -19.11 -25.25 -15.24
N SER A 140 -18.56 -25.48 -14.06
CA SER A 140 -19.26 -26.12 -12.94
C SER A 140 -18.72 -25.61 -11.60
N GLU A 141 -19.60 -25.44 -10.62
CA GLU A 141 -19.28 -25.05 -9.26
C GLU A 141 -20.13 -25.88 -8.30
N VAL A 142 -19.49 -26.83 -7.61
CA VAL A 142 -20.16 -27.81 -6.75
C VAL A 142 -19.57 -27.71 -5.35
N PHE A 143 -20.42 -27.53 -4.35
CA PHE A 143 -20.03 -27.61 -2.95
C PHE A 143 -20.41 -29.00 -2.41
N GLU A 144 -19.41 -29.82 -2.11
CA GLU A 144 -19.57 -31.10 -1.45
C GLU A 144 -19.53 -30.86 0.07
N GLU A 145 -20.70 -30.88 0.71
CA GLU A 145 -20.77 -30.81 2.16
C GLU A 145 -20.00 -31.98 2.79
N SER A 146 -19.28 -31.71 3.87
CA SER A 146 -18.65 -32.77 4.64
C SER A 146 -19.75 -33.66 5.23
N GLY A 147 -20.01 -34.80 4.60
CA GLY A 147 -20.99 -35.76 5.09
C GLY A 147 -20.71 -36.13 6.55
N ARG A 148 -21.78 -36.34 7.35
CA ARG A 148 -21.73 -36.84 8.73
C ARG A 148 -21.21 -38.28 8.79
N SER A 149 -20.02 -38.56 8.25
CA SER A 149 -19.37 -39.85 8.43
C SER A 149 -18.94 -39.96 9.89
N LEU A 150 -19.79 -40.68 10.64
CA LEU A 150 -19.76 -40.93 12.09
C LEU A 150 -18.44 -41.50 12.65
N VAL A 151 -17.39 -41.67 11.83
CA VAL A 151 -16.11 -42.25 12.27
C VAL A 151 -14.94 -41.24 12.22
N ARG A 152 -15.11 -40.05 11.62
CA ARG A 152 -14.06 -39.01 11.59
C ARG A 152 -14.42 -37.70 12.31
N GLY A 153 -15.68 -37.55 12.72
CA GLY A 153 -16.23 -36.32 13.31
C GLY A 153 -15.80 -35.99 14.74
N THR A 154 -14.98 -36.82 15.39
CA THR A 154 -14.53 -36.60 16.78
C THR A 154 -13.11 -36.05 16.90
N LEU A 155 -12.29 -36.07 15.83
CA LEU A 155 -10.91 -35.57 15.88
C LEU A 155 -10.80 -34.09 15.48
N ASP A 156 -11.67 -33.60 14.59
CA ASP A 156 -11.60 -32.21 14.09
C ASP A 156 -11.95 -31.18 15.19
N TYR A 157 -12.87 -31.53 16.10
CA TYR A 157 -13.25 -30.67 17.23
C TYR A 157 -12.12 -30.46 18.24
N LEU A 158 -11.16 -31.39 18.30
CA LEU A 158 -10.01 -31.31 19.21
C LEU A 158 -8.92 -30.34 18.70
N GLN A 159 -8.98 -29.94 17.41
CA GLN A 159 -8.01 -29.02 16.79
C GLN A 159 -8.56 -27.60 16.58
N GLY A 160 -9.79 -27.30 17.03
CA GLY A 160 -10.38 -25.96 16.89
C GLY A 160 -10.81 -25.62 15.45
N LEU A 161 -10.93 -26.63 14.58
CA LEU A 161 -11.35 -26.49 13.18
C LEU A 161 -12.63 -27.29 12.95
N LYS A 162 -13.63 -26.68 12.33
CA LYS A 162 -14.86 -27.37 11.92
C LYS A 162 -14.96 -27.40 10.41
N MET A 163 -14.80 -28.57 9.83
CA MET A 163 -14.90 -28.77 8.37
C MET A 163 -16.34 -28.55 7.89
N LEU A 164 -16.51 -27.70 6.86
CA LEU A 164 -17.81 -27.43 6.24
C LEU A 164 -18.01 -28.28 4.99
N GLY A 165 -16.98 -28.38 4.15
CA GLY A 165 -17.08 -29.05 2.85
C GLY A 165 -15.94 -28.68 1.92
N VAL A 166 -16.00 -29.21 0.72
CA VAL A 166 -15.05 -28.93 -0.35
C VAL A 166 -15.82 -28.29 -1.51
N LYS A 167 -15.41 -27.08 -1.88
CA LYS A 167 -15.89 -26.37 -3.06
C LYS A 167 -15.01 -26.76 -4.26
N ARG A 168 -15.60 -27.43 -5.24
CA ARG A 168 -14.95 -27.77 -6.51
C ARG A 168 -15.43 -26.78 -7.57
N ILE A 169 -14.48 -26.10 -8.21
CA ILE A 169 -14.75 -25.17 -9.32
C ILE A 169 -14.02 -25.69 -10.54
N GLU A 170 -14.75 -25.87 -11.63
CA GLU A 170 -14.22 -26.19 -12.95
C GLU A 170 -14.38 -24.96 -13.84
N ARG A 171 -13.25 -24.42 -14.31
CA ARG A 171 -13.17 -23.31 -15.26
C ARG A 171 -12.64 -23.80 -16.58
N VAL A 172 -13.27 -23.38 -17.67
CA VAL A 172 -13.03 -23.92 -19.01
C VAL A 172 -12.89 -22.77 -20.00
N LEU A 173 -12.02 -22.91 -20.99
CA LEU A 173 -12.10 -22.15 -22.24
C LEU A 173 -12.84 -23.00 -23.29
N PRO A 174 -14.14 -22.77 -23.52
CA PRO A 174 -14.94 -23.64 -24.38
C PRO A 174 -14.53 -23.52 -25.85
N THR A 175 -14.65 -24.61 -26.60
CA THR A 175 -14.57 -24.57 -28.06
C THR A 175 -15.71 -23.72 -28.63
N GLY A 176 -15.46 -22.97 -29.70
CA GLY A 176 -16.42 -22.06 -30.33
C GLY A 176 -16.45 -20.64 -29.75
N THR A 177 -15.79 -20.42 -28.61
CA THR A 177 -15.65 -19.11 -27.96
C THR A 177 -14.95 -18.13 -28.90
N PRO A 178 -15.54 -16.96 -29.18
CA PRO A 178 -14.86 -15.94 -29.96
C PRO A 178 -13.76 -15.31 -29.10
N LEU A 179 -12.54 -15.25 -29.63
CA LEU A 179 -11.40 -14.61 -28.97
C LEU A 179 -10.65 -13.69 -29.94
N THR A 180 -10.06 -12.66 -29.36
CA THR A 180 -9.04 -11.82 -29.98
C THR A 180 -7.71 -12.08 -29.30
N VAL A 181 -6.68 -12.35 -30.09
CA VAL A 181 -5.33 -12.65 -29.62
C VAL A 181 -4.36 -11.63 -30.21
N VAL A 182 -3.56 -11.03 -29.34
CA VAL A 182 -2.46 -10.14 -29.70
C VAL A 182 -1.16 -10.80 -29.28
N GLY A 183 -0.28 -11.07 -30.25
CA GLY A 183 1.00 -11.70 -29.99
C GLY A 183 1.90 -11.71 -31.22
N GLU A 184 3.07 -12.33 -31.06
CA GLU A 184 4.04 -12.49 -32.14
C GLU A 184 3.61 -13.64 -33.04
N ALA A 185 3.42 -13.36 -34.33
CA ALA A 185 3.15 -14.38 -35.33
C ALA A 185 4.46 -14.97 -35.86
N VAL A 186 4.55 -16.30 -35.81
CA VAL A 186 5.70 -17.07 -36.29
C VAL A 186 5.20 -18.14 -37.25
N LYS A 187 5.93 -18.33 -38.35
CA LYS A 187 5.69 -19.40 -39.31
C LYS A 187 6.75 -20.47 -39.11
N ASP A 188 6.29 -21.70 -38.94
CA ASP A 188 7.14 -22.87 -38.75
C ASP A 188 7.75 -23.32 -40.09
N ASP A 189 8.78 -24.17 -40.04
CA ASP A 189 9.40 -24.75 -41.24
C ASP A 189 8.40 -25.57 -42.08
N ILE A 190 7.34 -26.06 -41.44
CA ILE A 190 6.24 -26.83 -42.07
C ILE A 190 5.17 -25.88 -42.67
N GLY A 191 5.32 -24.56 -42.53
CA GLY A 191 4.36 -23.55 -42.99
C GLY A 191 3.16 -23.33 -42.06
N SER A 192 3.13 -24.00 -40.91
CA SER A 192 2.16 -23.79 -39.84
C SER A 192 2.36 -22.40 -39.21
N ILE A 193 1.28 -21.63 -39.04
CA ILE A 193 1.33 -20.33 -38.38
C ILE A 193 0.89 -20.49 -36.93
N ARG A 194 1.71 -19.95 -36.01
CA ARG A 194 1.45 -19.91 -34.59
C ARG A 194 1.62 -18.50 -34.04
N ILE A 195 0.82 -18.14 -33.05
CA ILE A 195 0.96 -16.92 -32.28
C ILE A 195 1.47 -17.28 -30.89
N GLN A 196 2.55 -16.63 -30.49
CA GLN A 196 3.24 -16.86 -29.23
C GLN A 196 3.47 -15.55 -28.48
N ARG A 197 3.88 -15.66 -27.23
CA ARG A 197 4.26 -14.49 -26.42
C ARG A 197 5.45 -13.76 -27.08
N PRO A 198 5.35 -12.46 -27.37
CA PRO A 198 6.45 -11.67 -27.92
C PRO A 198 7.60 -11.51 -26.92
N HIS A 199 8.82 -11.43 -27.42
CA HIS A 199 10.00 -11.11 -26.60
C HIS A 199 9.90 -9.71 -25.94
N LYS A 200 9.31 -8.75 -26.65
CA LYS A 200 9.02 -7.40 -26.16
C LYS A 200 7.64 -6.99 -26.62
N GLY A 201 6.81 -6.57 -25.68
CA GLY A 201 5.47 -6.07 -25.96
C GLY A 201 4.38 -6.84 -25.21
N PRO A 202 3.14 -6.37 -25.31
CA PRO A 202 2.02 -7.00 -24.65
C PRO A 202 1.61 -8.32 -25.32
N PHE A 203 1.16 -9.27 -24.51
CA PHE A 203 0.52 -10.51 -24.95
C PHE A 203 -0.88 -10.58 -24.38
N TYR A 204 -1.90 -10.53 -25.23
CA TYR A 204 -3.30 -10.54 -24.80
C TYR A 204 -4.07 -11.69 -25.46
N VAL A 205 -4.94 -12.32 -24.69
CA VAL A 205 -5.95 -13.26 -25.17
C VAL A 205 -7.23 -12.85 -24.48
N THR A 206 -8.23 -12.36 -25.19
CA THR A 206 -9.45 -11.82 -24.58
C THR A 206 -10.67 -12.10 -25.44
N ASP A 207 -11.84 -12.19 -24.81
CA ASP A 207 -13.17 -12.23 -25.41
C ASP A 207 -13.61 -10.87 -26.01
N LYS A 208 -12.90 -9.79 -25.70
CA LYS A 208 -13.20 -8.43 -26.18
C LYS A 208 -12.56 -8.15 -27.55
N THR A 209 -13.10 -7.18 -28.26
CA THR A 209 -12.46 -6.68 -29.49
C THR A 209 -11.24 -5.83 -29.16
N ILE A 210 -10.31 -5.71 -30.12
CA ILE A 210 -9.11 -4.89 -29.95
C ILE A 210 -9.44 -3.43 -29.62
N ASP A 211 -10.47 -2.86 -30.24
CA ASP A 211 -10.89 -1.48 -29.99
C ASP A 211 -11.46 -1.30 -28.58
N GLN A 212 -12.24 -2.27 -28.09
CA GLN A 212 -12.73 -2.27 -26.70
C GLN A 212 -11.58 -2.43 -25.70
N LEU A 213 -10.56 -3.23 -26.02
CA LEU A 213 -9.38 -3.39 -25.18
C LEU A 213 -8.58 -2.08 -25.08
N ILE A 214 -8.32 -1.42 -26.22
CA ILE A 214 -7.63 -0.13 -26.27
C ILE A 214 -8.43 0.95 -25.51
N ALA A 215 -9.74 1.00 -25.70
CA ALA A 215 -10.60 1.96 -25.00
C ALA A 215 -10.55 1.76 -23.47
N ASN A 216 -10.64 0.51 -23.00
CA ASN A 216 -10.55 0.17 -21.58
C ASN A 216 -9.19 0.56 -21.00
N LEU A 217 -8.08 0.20 -21.65
CA LEU A 217 -6.73 0.59 -21.21
C LEU A 217 -6.57 2.11 -21.16
N GLY A 218 -7.14 2.85 -22.12
CA GLY A 218 -7.15 4.30 -22.13
C GLY A 218 -7.95 4.93 -20.99
N ILE A 219 -9.06 4.32 -20.55
CA ILE A 219 -9.83 4.77 -19.38
C ILE A 219 -9.01 4.57 -18.11
N TRP A 220 -8.45 3.37 -17.92
CA TRP A 220 -7.62 3.04 -16.76
C TRP A 220 -6.35 3.91 -16.69
N SER A 221 -5.68 4.13 -17.82
CA SER A 221 -4.50 5.00 -17.88
C SER A 221 -4.81 6.44 -17.43
N ARG A 222 -5.95 7.00 -17.90
CA ARG A 222 -6.41 8.33 -17.47
C ARG A 222 -6.76 8.36 -15.98
N TRP A 223 -7.49 7.34 -15.49
CA TRP A 223 -7.85 7.23 -14.08
C TRP A 223 -6.62 7.19 -13.18
N TYR A 224 -5.64 6.32 -13.49
CA TYR A 224 -4.39 6.21 -12.74
C TYR A 224 -3.58 7.51 -12.75
N LYS A 225 -3.56 8.24 -13.88
CA LYS A 225 -2.91 9.55 -13.99
C LYS A 225 -3.56 10.57 -13.04
N TYR A 226 -4.89 10.68 -13.04
CA TYR A 226 -5.59 11.62 -12.16
C TYR A 226 -5.45 11.23 -10.68
N ALA A 227 -5.56 9.94 -10.36
CA ALA A 227 -5.37 9.44 -9.01
C ALA A 227 -3.96 9.75 -8.50
N SER A 228 -2.92 9.51 -9.32
CA SER A 228 -1.53 9.85 -8.98
C SER A 228 -1.37 11.34 -8.68
N VAL A 229 -1.89 12.24 -9.52
CA VAL A 229 -1.87 13.68 -9.26
C VAL A 229 -2.57 14.02 -7.94
N GLY A 230 -3.75 13.45 -7.68
CA GLY A 230 -4.47 13.64 -6.42
C GLY A 230 -3.64 13.24 -5.19
N PHE A 231 -3.03 12.05 -5.21
CA PHE A 231 -2.17 11.59 -4.12
C PHE A 231 -0.89 12.42 -3.97
N THR A 232 -0.31 12.94 -5.06
CA THR A 232 0.85 13.85 -4.96
C THR A 232 0.49 15.16 -4.26
N VAL A 233 -0.62 15.80 -4.65
CA VAL A 233 -1.07 17.07 -4.05
C VAL A 233 -1.37 16.86 -2.56
N PHE A 234 -2.08 15.79 -2.22
CA PHE A 234 -2.41 15.47 -0.84
C PHE A 234 -1.17 15.10 -0.01
N GLY A 235 -0.25 14.30 -0.56
CA GLY A 235 1.01 13.95 0.09
C GLY A 235 1.89 15.16 0.38
N VAL A 236 2.05 16.06 -0.61
CA VAL A 236 2.79 17.32 -0.43
C VAL A 236 2.14 18.20 0.62
N TYR A 237 0.81 18.30 0.66
CA TYR A 237 0.09 19.05 1.69
C TYR A 237 0.39 18.53 3.10
N LEU A 238 0.34 17.20 3.32
CA LEU A 238 0.65 16.60 4.62
C LEU A 238 2.10 16.85 5.06
N LEU A 239 3.04 16.74 4.12
CA LEU A 239 4.45 17.04 4.38
C LEU A 239 4.66 18.52 4.73
N ALA A 240 4.04 19.42 3.97
CA ALA A 240 4.11 20.87 4.22
C ALA A 240 3.49 21.25 5.57
N LYS A 241 2.36 20.66 5.93
CA LYS A 241 1.71 20.89 7.24
C LYS A 241 2.61 20.48 8.39
N ASN A 242 3.21 19.29 8.33
CA ASN A 242 4.11 18.81 9.39
C ASN A 242 5.41 19.62 9.43
N ALA A 243 5.96 19.99 8.28
CA ALA A 243 7.13 20.86 8.20
C ALA A 243 6.84 22.25 8.79
N PHE A 244 5.67 22.82 8.49
CA PHE A 244 5.25 24.11 9.03
C PHE A 244 5.11 24.05 10.55
N GLN A 245 4.45 23.04 11.10
CA GLN A 245 4.35 22.85 12.56
C GLN A 245 5.74 22.74 13.20
N TYR A 246 6.62 21.92 12.64
CA TYR A 246 7.99 21.75 13.14
C TYR A 246 8.80 23.05 13.07
N ILE A 247 8.73 23.79 11.96
CA ILE A 247 9.42 25.08 11.80
C ILE A 247 8.88 26.11 12.80
N MET A 248 7.55 26.18 12.97
CA MET A 248 6.91 27.11 13.90
C MET A 248 7.28 26.81 15.36
N GLU A 249 7.28 25.54 15.77
CA GLU A 249 7.75 25.12 17.10
C GLU A 249 9.22 25.48 17.31
N ARG A 250 10.07 25.15 16.34
CA ARG A 250 11.51 25.46 16.42
C ARG A 250 11.77 26.96 16.45
N ARG A 251 11.00 27.76 15.71
CA ARG A 251 11.07 29.23 15.72
C ARG A 251 10.67 29.79 17.08
N ARG A 252 9.59 29.30 17.69
CA ARG A 252 9.18 29.67 19.07
C ARG A 252 10.29 29.37 20.09
N HIS A 253 10.91 28.20 20.02
CA HIS A 253 12.03 27.83 20.89
C HIS A 253 13.26 28.73 20.69
N TRP A 254 13.56 29.06 19.43
CA TRP A 254 14.64 30.01 19.09
C TRP A 254 14.38 31.40 19.66
N GLU A 255 13.17 31.92 19.51
CA GLU A 255 12.77 33.23 20.05
C GLU A 255 12.85 33.25 21.59
N MET A 256 12.39 32.20 22.26
CA MET A 256 12.51 32.06 23.72
C MET A 256 13.98 32.02 24.17
N ARG A 257 14.83 31.21 23.54
CA ARG A 257 16.27 31.16 23.85
C ARG A 257 16.96 32.51 23.65
N LYS A 258 16.61 33.22 22.58
CA LYS A 258 17.15 34.57 22.32
C LYS A 258 16.76 35.55 23.43
N ARG A 259 15.50 35.52 23.89
CA ARG A 259 15.03 36.34 25.02
C ARG A 259 15.75 36.01 26.32
N VAL A 260 15.95 34.73 26.62
CA VAL A 260 16.68 34.27 27.82
C VAL A 260 18.15 34.73 27.78
N LEU A 261 18.83 34.58 26.65
CA LEU A 261 20.23 35.03 26.50
C LEU A 261 20.35 36.55 26.61
N ALA A 262 19.43 37.31 26.02
CA ALA A 262 19.43 38.77 26.14
C ALA A 262 19.17 39.22 27.59
N ALA A 263 18.27 38.55 28.32
CA ALA A 263 18.03 38.81 29.74
C ALA A 263 19.27 38.49 30.60
N ALA A 264 19.94 37.36 30.33
CA ALA A 264 21.19 37.00 31.00
C ALA A 264 22.31 38.01 30.75
N ALA A 265 22.47 38.49 29.51
CA ALA A 265 23.47 39.50 29.15
C ALA A 265 23.23 40.85 29.84
N LYS A 266 21.96 41.30 29.93
CA LYS A 266 21.62 42.52 30.70
C LYS A 266 21.96 42.39 32.18
N LYS A 267 21.73 41.22 32.77
CA LYS A 267 22.08 40.96 34.18
C LYS A 267 23.60 41.03 34.42
N ALA A 268 24.41 40.47 33.52
CA ALA A 268 25.86 40.55 33.60
C ALA A 268 26.37 42.00 33.48
N GLY A 269 25.80 42.81 32.58
CA GLY A 269 26.18 44.22 32.44
C GLY A 269 25.83 45.09 33.67
N GLN A 270 24.68 44.82 34.31
CA GLN A 270 24.31 45.49 35.57
C GLN A 270 25.22 45.10 36.75
N GLU A 271 25.77 43.89 36.75
CA GLU A 271 26.76 43.45 37.75
C GLU A 271 28.11 44.15 37.56
N GLU A 272 28.54 44.47 36.33
CA GLU A 272 29.77 45.24 36.08
C GLU A 272 29.62 46.74 36.40
N GLU A 273 28.49 47.37 36.06
CA GLU A 273 28.23 48.78 36.41
C GLU A 273 28.03 48.98 37.92
N GLY A 274 27.50 47.98 38.63
CA GLY A 274 27.33 48.02 40.10
C GLY A 274 28.63 47.88 40.90
N VAL A 275 29.73 47.45 40.28
CA VAL A 275 31.04 47.28 40.94
C VAL A 275 31.91 48.53 40.86
N ASN A 276 31.67 49.42 39.89
CA ASN A 276 32.51 50.62 39.68
C ASN A 276 32.05 51.86 40.47
N GLY A 277 30.97 51.76 41.27
CA GLY A 277 30.33 52.90 41.96
C GLY A 277 30.48 52.96 43.49
N ARG A 278 31.31 52.12 44.13
CA ARG A 278 31.50 52.13 45.59
C ARG A 278 32.96 51.99 46.00
N ALA A 279 33.72 53.06 45.80
CA ALA A 279 34.85 53.37 46.64
C ALA A 279 34.44 54.52 47.56
N GLU A 280 34.12 54.18 48.82
CA GLU A 280 34.46 54.93 50.05
C GLU A 280 33.47 54.60 51.19
N ASN A 281 34.09 54.28 52.34
CA ASN A 281 33.56 54.17 53.72
C ASN A 281 32.86 52.88 54.18
N GLY A 282 33.65 52.06 54.87
CA GLY A 282 33.52 51.92 56.33
C GLY A 282 32.49 50.94 56.89
N SER A 283 32.98 49.76 57.28
CA SER A 283 32.50 48.88 58.37
C SER A 283 31.00 48.55 58.45
N ASP A 284 30.62 47.34 58.01
CA ASP A 284 30.19 46.33 58.97
C ASP A 284 30.24 44.93 58.34
N SER A 285 30.60 43.96 59.17
CA SER A 285 30.68 42.56 58.80
C SER A 285 29.26 41.99 58.76
N ASN A 286 29.03 41.03 57.85
CA ASN A 286 27.90 40.09 57.81
C ASN A 286 26.70 40.46 56.91
N LYS A 287 26.82 40.09 55.61
CA LYS A 287 25.82 39.39 54.75
C LYS A 287 26.10 39.65 53.27
N LYS A 288 27.13 39.00 52.72
CA LYS A 288 27.15 38.59 51.30
C LYS A 288 26.27 37.33 51.17
N GLU A 289 24.98 37.48 51.42
CA GLU A 289 24.01 36.47 51.04
C GLU A 289 23.62 36.79 49.60
N ARG A 290 24.00 35.88 48.69
CA ARG A 290 23.68 35.95 47.27
C ARG A 290 22.17 36.23 47.15
N MET A 291 21.81 37.43 46.69
CA MET A 291 20.43 37.83 46.45
C MET A 291 19.88 36.95 45.31
N MET A 292 19.39 35.76 45.64
CA MET A 292 18.58 34.97 44.73
C MET A 292 17.29 35.77 44.48
N PRO A 293 16.86 35.96 43.22
CA PRO A 293 15.62 36.67 42.94
C PRO A 293 14.46 36.02 43.71
N ASP A 294 13.52 36.81 44.23
CA ASP A 294 12.33 36.33 44.93
C ASP A 294 11.31 35.60 44.01
N LEU A 295 11.78 35.06 42.89
CA LEU A 295 10.98 34.44 41.85
C LEU A 295 10.87 32.91 42.03
N CYS A 296 9.74 32.37 41.59
CA CYS A 296 9.48 30.95 41.48
C CYS A 296 10.53 30.27 40.60
N VAL A 297 11.23 29.26 41.11
CA VAL A 297 12.31 28.55 40.38
C VAL A 297 11.83 27.72 39.19
N ILE A 298 10.51 27.56 39.02
CA ILE A 298 9.90 26.79 37.93
C ILE A 298 9.50 27.70 36.78
N CYS A 299 8.64 28.69 37.04
CA CYS A 299 8.19 29.59 35.98
C CYS A 299 9.12 30.79 35.77
N LEU A 300 9.87 31.20 36.80
CA LEU A 300 10.69 32.42 36.82
C LEU A 300 9.91 33.70 36.44
N GLU A 301 8.57 33.65 36.54
CA GLU A 301 7.65 34.73 36.15
C GLU A 301 6.99 35.40 37.36
N GLN A 302 6.64 34.62 38.39
CA GLN A 302 5.94 35.09 39.58
C GLN A 302 6.82 34.93 40.81
N GLU A 303 6.62 35.79 41.81
CA GLU A 303 7.30 35.64 43.10
C GLU A 303 6.92 34.33 43.79
N TYR A 304 7.87 33.72 44.51
CA TYR A 304 7.52 32.55 45.31
C TYR A 304 6.61 32.97 46.46
N ASN A 305 5.49 32.27 46.62
CA ASN A 305 4.47 32.57 47.62
C ASN A 305 3.87 31.30 48.23
N SER A 306 4.60 30.20 48.15
CA SER A 306 4.22 28.92 48.76
C SER A 306 5.38 28.31 49.53
N VAL A 307 5.05 27.62 50.63
CA VAL A 307 5.97 26.83 51.45
C VAL A 307 5.57 25.36 51.43
N PHE A 308 6.57 24.48 51.33
CA PHE A 308 6.38 23.03 51.32
C PHE A 308 6.50 22.42 52.71
N VAL A 309 5.52 21.65 53.16
CA VAL A 309 5.52 20.93 54.44
C VAL A 309 5.85 19.45 54.19
N PRO A 310 6.72 18.81 55.01
CA PRO A 310 7.37 19.34 56.22
C PRO A 310 8.76 19.96 55.99
N CYS A 311 9.22 20.15 54.75
CA CYS A 311 10.61 20.57 54.50
C CYS A 311 10.91 22.07 54.68
N GLY A 312 9.89 22.93 54.71
CA GLY A 312 10.02 24.37 54.94
C GLY A 312 10.55 25.20 53.77
N HIS A 313 10.82 24.62 52.60
CA HIS A 313 11.39 25.35 51.48
C HIS A 313 10.37 26.22 50.75
N MET A 314 10.73 27.48 50.50
CA MET A 314 9.96 28.47 49.75
C MET A 314 10.68 28.79 48.44
N CYS A 315 10.27 28.14 47.35
CA CYS A 315 10.94 28.32 46.05
C CYS A 315 9.98 28.36 44.86
N CYS A 316 8.67 28.18 45.06
CA CYS A 316 7.69 28.13 43.99
C CYS A 316 6.51 29.09 44.25
N CYS A 317 5.87 29.56 43.18
CA CYS A 317 4.54 30.16 43.27
C CYS A 317 3.47 29.07 43.43
N VAL A 318 2.29 29.44 43.95
CA VAL A 318 1.18 28.50 44.17
C VAL A 318 0.79 27.75 42.88
N ALA A 319 0.79 28.42 41.72
CA ALA A 319 0.42 27.78 40.45
C ALA A 319 1.41 26.69 40.01
N CYS A 320 2.71 26.87 40.25
CA CYS A 320 3.70 25.83 39.94
C CYS A 320 3.73 24.75 41.01
N SER A 321 3.43 25.10 42.26
CA SER A 321 3.47 24.17 43.39
C SER A 321 2.45 23.03 43.30
N SER A 322 1.29 23.27 42.67
CA SER A 322 0.20 22.29 42.54
C SER A 322 0.55 21.09 41.65
N HIS A 323 1.60 21.21 40.82
CA HIS A 323 2.05 20.17 39.90
C HIS A 323 3.24 19.35 40.45
N LEU A 324 3.64 19.57 41.70
CA LEU A 324 4.82 18.95 42.29
C LEU A 324 4.44 17.93 43.37
N THR A 325 5.06 16.76 43.31
CA THR A 325 4.98 15.74 44.37
C THR A 325 6.15 15.82 45.36
N ASN A 326 7.26 16.43 44.95
CA ASN A 326 8.52 16.51 45.70
C ASN A 326 9.10 17.93 45.64
N CYS A 327 9.75 18.36 46.72
CA CYS A 327 10.40 19.66 46.79
C CYS A 327 11.56 19.75 45.78
N PRO A 328 11.62 20.77 44.90
CA PRO A 328 12.70 20.92 43.93
C PRO A 328 14.09 21.11 44.56
N LEU A 329 14.16 21.62 45.79
CA LEU A 329 15.43 21.89 46.48
C LEU A 329 15.96 20.66 47.21
N CYS A 330 15.15 20.04 48.08
CA CYS A 330 15.60 18.94 48.93
C CYS A 330 15.06 17.55 48.54
N ARG A 331 14.22 17.48 47.50
CA ARG A 331 13.59 16.25 46.97
C ARG A 331 12.68 15.49 47.94
N ARG A 332 12.47 16.01 49.16
CA ARG A 332 11.52 15.47 50.14
C ARG A 332 10.09 15.54 49.57
N ARG A 333 9.29 14.50 49.81
CA ARG A 333 7.87 14.46 49.43
C ARG A 333 7.14 15.63 50.08
N ILE A 334 6.25 16.27 49.31
CA ILE A 334 5.42 17.37 49.76
C ILE A 334 4.11 16.78 50.28
N ASP A 335 3.84 16.96 51.56
CA ASP A 335 2.59 16.50 52.18
C ASP A 335 1.52 17.60 52.15
N GLN A 336 1.94 18.87 52.27
CA GLN A 336 1.06 20.02 52.17
C GLN A 336 1.80 21.23 51.57
N VAL A 337 1.06 22.03 50.80
CA VAL A 337 1.51 23.34 50.31
C VAL A 337 0.72 24.43 51.03
N VAL A 338 1.41 25.37 51.65
CA VAL A 338 0.79 26.51 52.34
C VAL A 338 1.14 27.79 51.62
N LYS A 339 0.15 28.63 51.31
CA LYS A 339 0.36 29.94 50.71
C LYS A 339 0.85 30.92 51.79
N THR A 340 1.91 31.65 51.50
CA THR A 340 2.48 32.67 52.39
C THR A 340 2.14 34.06 51.90
N PHE A 341 1.74 34.94 52.82
CA PHE A 341 1.55 36.36 52.55
C PHE A 341 2.70 37.12 53.20
N ARG A 342 3.45 37.87 52.40
CA ARG A 342 4.47 38.81 52.89
C ARG A 342 3.81 40.18 53.02
N HIS A 343 4.16 40.90 54.08
CA HIS A 343 3.59 42.19 54.42
C HIS A 343 4.39 43.36 53.86
#